data_AF-A0A183EM41-F1
#
_entry.id   AF-A0A183EM41-F1
#
_cell.length_a   1.000
_cell.length_b   1.000
_cell.length_c   1.000
_cell.angle_alpha   90.00
_cell.angle_beta   90.00
_cell.angle_gamma   90.00
#
_symmetry.space_group_name_H-M   'P 1'
#
loop_
_entity.id
_entity.type
_entity.pdbx_description
1 polymer ?
#
loop_
_entity_poly.entity_id
_entity_poly.type
_entity_poly.pdbx_seq_one_letter_code
_entity_poly.pdbx_strand_id
1 'polypeptide(L)'
;LMQRATAMPPRKTHYFDETEPVQNRVYKSLKSKLNGQMLEDIEEAFGTLESCQAVYERIIDLRIATPQIIINYAKFLEENNYFENAFKTYEKGIALFKWPIVNEIWTVYLVKFLNRYGGKKLERARDLFEQCLENCPSKFAMKLYLLYAKLEEQYGLPRHAMNIYNRATAAVERHEMYSMFNIYIKKAKSMYGLTHSRPIYEHAIEVLPEDQSRAMSIEFAEMERKLGEIDRARAIYAH
;
A
#
# COMPACT_ATOMS: atom_id res chain seq x y z
N LEU A 1 22.89 -6.42 33.82
CA LEU A 1 23.29 -5.02 33.55
C LEU A 1 22.37 -4.34 32.52
N MET A 2 22.04 -4.99 31.40
CA MET A 2 21.11 -4.46 30.39
C MET A 2 19.67 -4.22 30.90
N GLN A 3 19.12 -5.09 31.77
CA GLN A 3 17.80 -4.86 32.41
C GLN A 3 17.72 -3.56 33.23
N ARG A 4 18.85 -3.06 33.76
CA ARG A 4 18.91 -1.77 34.46
C ARG A 4 18.99 -0.58 33.50
N ALA A 5 19.51 -0.78 32.29
CA ALA A 5 19.53 0.23 31.23
C ALA A 5 18.19 0.36 30.49
N THR A 6 17.34 -0.68 30.56
CA THR A 6 16.00 -0.77 29.96
C THR A 6 14.86 -0.57 30.96
N ALA A 7 15.16 -0.39 32.24
CA ALA A 7 14.17 -0.04 33.26
C ALA A 7 13.49 1.27 32.87
N MET A 8 12.15 1.28 32.89
CA MET A 8 11.39 2.51 32.64
C MET A 8 11.90 3.58 33.62
N PRO A 9 12.24 4.79 33.14
CA PRO A 9 12.47 5.89 34.06
C PRO A 9 11.20 6.02 34.91
N PRO A 10 11.32 6.14 36.25
CA PRO A 10 10.19 6.09 37.17
C PRO A 10 9.15 7.21 36.94
N ARG A 11 9.48 8.22 36.12
CA ARG A 11 8.58 9.29 35.71
C ARG A 11 8.13 9.14 34.24
N LYS A 12 6.82 8.97 34.05
CA LYS A 12 6.11 9.16 32.78
C LYS A 12 6.09 10.65 32.43
N THR A 13 7.14 11.15 31.80
CA THR A 13 7.19 12.55 31.35
C THR A 13 6.61 12.64 29.94
N HIS A 14 5.59 13.48 29.79
CA HIS A 14 4.95 13.75 28.49
C HIS A 14 5.87 14.65 27.66
N TYR A 15 5.98 14.38 26.36
CA TYR A 15 6.79 15.18 25.44
C TYR A 15 6.40 16.69 25.43
N PHE A 16 5.13 16.97 25.71
CA PHE A 16 4.54 18.31 25.78
C PHE A 16 4.58 18.96 27.17
N ASP A 17 5.23 18.33 28.15
CA ASP A 17 5.31 18.88 29.50
C ASP A 17 6.34 20.01 29.54
N GLU A 18 5.87 21.26 29.48
CA GLU A 18 6.70 22.49 29.42
C GLU A 18 7.62 22.67 30.64
N THR A 19 7.39 21.92 31.72
CA THR A 19 8.15 22.01 32.97
C THR A 19 9.55 21.36 32.91
N GLU A 20 9.83 20.49 31.93
CA GLU A 20 11.13 19.83 31.80
C GLU A 20 12.06 20.49 30.76
N PRO A 21 13.39 20.55 31.01
CA PRO A 21 14.36 21.11 30.08
C PRO A 21 14.43 20.30 28.78
N VAL A 22 14.50 21.02 27.64
CA VAL A 22 14.47 20.48 26.27
C VAL A 22 15.53 19.39 26.04
N GLN A 23 16.71 19.52 26.65
CA GLN A 23 17.80 18.55 26.57
C GLN A 23 17.40 17.16 27.09
N ASN A 24 16.60 17.08 28.16
CA ASN A 24 16.15 15.79 28.70
C ASN A 24 15.11 15.13 27.80
N ARG A 25 14.27 15.91 27.12
CA ARG A 25 13.30 15.39 26.15
C ARG A 25 13.99 14.79 24.93
N VAL A 26 15.00 15.50 24.40
CA VAL A 26 15.82 15.06 23.26
C VAL A 26 16.71 13.88 23.64
N TYR A 27 17.35 13.91 24.81
CA TYR A 27 18.15 12.79 25.31
C TYR A 27 17.28 11.55 25.53
N LYS A 28 16.06 11.68 26.07
CA LYS A 28 15.14 10.55 26.26
C LYS A 28 14.64 9.98 24.92
N SER A 29 14.29 10.82 23.94
CA SER A 29 13.85 10.33 22.63
C SER A 29 15.00 9.67 21.86
N LEU A 30 16.19 10.26 21.87
CA LEU A 30 17.40 9.67 21.27
C LEU A 30 17.80 8.38 21.98
N LYS A 31 17.83 8.36 23.31
CA LYS A 31 18.18 7.18 24.10
C LYS A 31 17.15 6.06 23.92
N SER A 32 15.86 6.39 23.87
CA SER A 32 14.83 5.38 23.68
C SER A 32 14.81 4.83 22.26
N LYS A 33 15.16 5.64 21.25
CA LYS A 33 15.36 5.21 19.86
C LYS A 33 16.63 4.37 19.69
N LEU A 34 17.75 4.82 20.28
CA LEU A 34 19.04 4.12 20.26
C LEU A 34 18.96 2.80 21.04
N ASN A 35 18.27 2.76 22.17
CA ASN A 35 18.03 1.53 22.93
C ASN A 35 17.17 0.55 22.13
N GLY A 36 16.21 1.01 21.33
CA GLY A 36 15.41 0.15 20.46
C GLY A 36 16.28 -0.53 19.39
N GLN A 37 17.11 0.23 18.69
CA GLN A 37 18.04 -0.31 17.68
C GLN A 37 19.09 -1.25 18.29
N MET A 38 19.70 -0.85 19.41
CA MET A 38 20.69 -1.68 20.10
C MET A 38 20.10 -2.97 20.67
N LEU A 39 18.82 -2.98 21.07
CA LEU A 39 18.14 -4.19 21.50
C LEU A 39 17.84 -5.13 20.32
N GLU A 40 17.43 -4.57 19.17
CA GLU A 40 17.20 -5.31 17.93
C GLU A 40 18.48 -6.05 17.50
N ASP A 41 19.59 -5.33 17.41
CA ASP A 41 20.89 -5.89 17.00
C ASP A 41 21.41 -6.98 17.95
N ILE A 42 21.13 -6.84 19.25
CA ILE A 42 21.61 -7.78 20.28
C ILE A 42 20.73 -9.03 20.36
N GLU A 43 19.43 -8.91 20.13
CA GLU A 43 18.53 -10.05 20.13
C GLU A 43 18.59 -10.85 18.82
N GLU A 44 18.85 -10.20 17.69
CA GLU A 44 19.17 -10.90 16.44
C GLU A 44 20.46 -11.72 16.57
N ALA A 45 21.41 -11.26 17.39
CA ALA A 45 22.67 -11.96 17.65
C ALA A 45 22.61 -13.02 18.77
N PHE A 46 21.72 -12.88 19.78
CA PHE A 46 21.78 -13.69 21.01
C PHE A 46 20.42 -14.18 21.58
N GLY A 47 19.28 -13.90 20.94
CA GLY A 47 17.96 -14.08 21.54
C GLY A 47 17.30 -15.46 21.38
N THR A 48 16.55 -15.89 22.40
CA THR A 48 15.50 -16.91 22.27
C THR A 48 14.23 -16.29 21.66
N LEU A 49 13.46 -17.07 20.90
CA LEU A 49 12.26 -16.64 20.15
C LEU A 49 11.27 -15.80 21.00
N GLU A 50 11.05 -16.19 22.26
CA GLU A 50 10.14 -15.51 23.19
C GLU A 50 10.68 -14.17 23.70
N SER A 51 12.00 -14.08 23.93
CA SER A 51 12.65 -12.84 24.38
C SER A 51 12.57 -11.77 23.28
N CYS A 52 12.86 -12.18 22.04
CA CYS A 52 12.76 -11.30 20.86
C CYS A 52 11.33 -10.74 20.71
N GLN A 53 10.32 -11.59 20.81
CA GLN A 53 8.92 -11.15 20.74
C GLN A 53 8.58 -10.11 21.82
N ALA A 54 9.00 -10.35 23.07
CA ALA A 54 8.72 -9.44 24.18
C ALA A 54 9.36 -8.06 24.00
N VAL A 55 10.56 -7.98 23.43
CA VAL A 55 11.24 -6.71 23.15
C VAL A 55 10.59 -5.97 21.99
N TYR A 56 10.25 -6.65 20.90
CA TYR A 56 9.53 -6.02 19.80
C TYR A 56 8.16 -5.49 20.24
N GLU A 57 7.40 -6.25 21.04
CA GLU A 57 6.14 -5.77 21.62
C GLU A 57 6.35 -4.55 22.50
N ARG A 58 7.40 -4.54 23.32
CA ARG A 58 7.74 -3.39 24.16
C ARG A 58 8.14 -2.16 23.34
N ILE A 59 8.83 -2.32 22.21
CA ILE A 59 9.20 -1.22 21.31
C ILE A 59 7.94 -0.63 20.64
N ILE A 60 7.01 -1.49 20.23
CA ILE A 60 5.72 -1.11 19.64
C ILE A 60 4.87 -0.34 20.68
N ASP A 61 4.77 -0.83 21.92
CA ASP A 61 4.02 -0.20 22.99
C ASP A 61 4.58 1.17 23.39
N LEU A 62 5.90 1.33 23.34
CA LEU A 62 6.55 2.61 23.61
C LEU A 62 6.37 3.64 22.48
N ARG A 63 5.76 3.26 21.35
CA ARG A 63 5.54 4.09 20.15
C ARG A 63 6.82 4.68 19.54
N ILE A 64 7.94 3.97 19.68
CA ILE A 64 9.24 4.37 19.09
C ILE A 64 9.58 3.51 17.87
N ALA A 65 8.74 2.52 17.56
CA ALA A 65 8.88 1.69 16.38
C ALA A 65 9.08 2.59 15.13
N THR A 66 10.10 2.27 14.35
CA THR A 66 10.22 2.76 12.98
C THR A 66 9.56 1.73 12.05
N PRO A 67 9.14 2.11 10.84
CA PRO A 67 8.57 1.17 9.87
C PRO A 67 9.48 -0.01 9.57
N GLN A 68 10.79 0.24 9.56
CA GLN A 68 11.82 -0.77 9.34
C GLN A 68 11.81 -1.83 10.45
N ILE A 69 11.67 -1.42 11.71
CA ILE A 69 11.57 -2.36 12.85
C ILE A 69 10.35 -3.28 12.69
N ILE A 70 9.22 -2.76 12.24
CA ILE A 70 8.02 -3.58 12.02
C ILE A 70 8.24 -4.59 10.90
N ILE A 71 8.88 -4.17 9.82
CA ILE A 71 9.22 -5.05 8.69
C ILE A 71 10.21 -6.13 9.13
N ASN A 72 11.24 -5.78 9.90
CA ASN A 72 12.23 -6.72 10.43
C ASN A 72 11.58 -7.72 11.39
N TYR A 73 10.74 -7.24 12.30
CA TYR A 73 10.03 -8.10 13.23
C TYR A 73 9.12 -9.10 12.49
N ALA A 74 8.41 -8.63 11.47
CA ALA A 74 7.58 -9.51 10.67
C ALA A 74 8.41 -10.54 9.87
N LYS A 75 9.57 -10.15 9.33
CA LYS A 75 10.52 -11.11 8.69
C LYS A 75 11.01 -12.16 9.68
N PHE A 76 11.39 -11.76 10.88
CA PHE A 76 11.81 -12.67 11.95
C PHE A 76 10.69 -13.66 12.33
N LEU A 77 9.44 -13.19 12.40
CA LEU A 77 8.29 -14.06 12.65
C LEU A 77 7.99 -15.01 11.48
N GLU A 78 8.22 -14.57 10.24
CA GLU A 78 8.11 -15.41 9.03
C GLU A 78 9.15 -16.53 9.02
N GLU A 79 10.41 -16.24 9.36
CA GLU A 79 11.48 -17.25 9.45
C GLU A 79 11.16 -18.33 10.48
N ASN A 80 10.51 -17.94 11.57
CA ASN A 80 10.06 -18.84 12.63
C ASN A 80 8.69 -19.50 12.35
N ASN A 81 8.11 -19.33 11.16
CA ASN A 81 6.81 -19.86 10.74
C ASN A 81 5.58 -19.35 11.51
N TYR A 82 5.70 -18.26 12.29
CA TYR A 82 4.59 -17.63 13.02
C TYR A 82 3.88 -16.57 12.16
N PHE A 83 3.25 -16.99 11.07
CA PHE A 83 2.63 -16.09 10.10
C PHE A 83 1.46 -15.26 10.67
N GLU A 84 0.62 -15.84 11.53
CA GLU A 84 -0.50 -15.10 12.13
C GLU A 84 -0.04 -13.97 13.03
N ASN A 85 1.05 -14.19 13.77
CA ASN A 85 1.65 -13.14 14.59
C ASN A 85 2.28 -12.07 13.71
N ALA A 86 2.93 -12.44 12.59
CA ALA A 86 3.45 -11.48 11.63
C ALA A 86 2.34 -10.58 11.06
N PHE A 87 1.13 -11.10 10.81
CA PHE A 87 0.01 -10.26 10.37
C PHE A 87 -0.52 -9.34 11.47
N LYS A 88 -0.62 -9.82 12.71
CA LYS A 88 -0.98 -8.97 13.84
C LYS A 88 0.03 -7.84 14.04
N THR A 89 1.31 -8.07 13.79
CA THR A 89 2.34 -7.03 13.94
C THR A 89 2.26 -5.99 12.83
N TYR A 90 1.94 -6.38 11.60
CA TYR A 90 1.60 -5.42 10.54
C TYR A 90 0.35 -4.59 10.88
N GLU A 91 -0.74 -5.22 11.35
CA GLU A 91 -1.96 -4.52 11.77
C GLU A 91 -1.69 -3.52 12.92
N LYS A 92 -0.92 -3.94 13.94
CA LYS A 92 -0.44 -3.03 15.01
C LYS A 92 0.40 -1.88 14.43
N GLY A 93 1.25 -2.17 13.45
CA GLY A 93 2.07 -1.17 12.78
C GLY A 93 1.26 -0.11 12.02
N ILE A 94 0.24 -0.55 11.28
CA ILE A 94 -0.66 0.33 10.54
C ILE A 94 -1.44 1.24 11.49
N ALA A 95 -1.88 0.73 12.65
CA ALA A 95 -2.60 1.53 13.65
C ALA A 95 -1.72 2.62 14.31
N LEU A 96 -0.40 2.42 14.36
CA LEU A 96 0.53 3.34 15.01
C LEU A 96 1.02 4.47 14.11
N PHE A 97 1.24 4.18 12.82
CA PHE A 97 1.77 5.16 11.89
C PHE A 97 0.65 5.91 11.15
N LYS A 98 0.94 7.15 10.76
CA LYS A 98 0.09 7.95 9.87
C LYS A 98 0.74 8.05 8.49
N TRP A 99 -0.06 8.36 7.48
CA TRP A 99 0.43 8.70 6.14
C TRP A 99 1.46 9.84 6.23
N PRO A 100 2.55 9.82 5.42
CA PRO A 100 2.82 8.98 4.23
C PRO A 100 3.53 7.64 4.48
N ILE A 101 4.13 7.46 5.65
CA ILE A 101 5.08 6.36 5.94
C ILE A 101 4.41 4.97 5.92
N VAL A 102 3.10 4.93 6.17
CA VAL A 102 2.27 3.73 6.17
C VAL A 102 2.24 3.01 4.80
N ASN A 103 2.52 3.72 3.71
CA ASN A 103 2.49 3.14 2.35
C ASN A 103 3.50 2.00 2.15
N GLU A 104 4.70 2.12 2.72
CA GLU A 104 5.78 1.15 2.61
C GLU A 104 5.41 -0.12 3.36
N ILE A 105 4.87 0.03 4.57
CA ILE A 105 4.38 -1.08 5.39
C ILE A 105 3.26 -1.81 4.66
N TRP A 106 2.28 -1.09 4.11
CA TRP A 106 1.21 -1.69 3.33
C TRP A 106 1.71 -2.45 2.11
N THR A 107 2.65 -1.87 1.36
CA THR A 107 3.17 -2.52 0.16
C THR A 107 3.86 -3.84 0.50
N VAL A 108 4.72 -3.85 1.53
CA VAL A 108 5.40 -5.07 1.99
C VAL A 108 4.37 -6.09 2.51
N TYR A 109 3.44 -5.64 3.35
CA TYR A 109 2.43 -6.51 3.93
C TYR A 109 1.56 -7.17 2.86
N LEU A 110 1.05 -6.41 1.89
CA LEU A 110 0.23 -6.93 0.80
C LEU A 110 0.99 -7.94 -0.06
N VAL A 111 2.24 -7.65 -0.46
CA VAL A 111 3.05 -8.60 -1.25
C VAL A 111 3.30 -9.91 -0.48
N LYS A 112 3.61 -9.82 0.82
CA LYS A 112 3.82 -10.99 1.68
C LYS A 112 2.55 -11.81 1.86
N PHE A 113 1.42 -11.13 2.08
CA PHE A 113 0.11 -11.76 2.19
C PHE A 113 -0.26 -12.50 0.89
N LEU A 114 0.01 -11.89 -0.27
CA LEU A 114 -0.26 -12.47 -1.58
C LEU A 114 0.59 -13.71 -1.87
N ASN A 115 1.89 -13.64 -1.62
CA ASN A 115 2.79 -14.77 -1.83
C ASN A 115 2.41 -16.00 -1.01
N ARG A 116 1.79 -15.80 0.17
CA ARG A 116 1.41 -16.89 1.06
C ARG A 116 0.02 -17.45 0.77
N TYR A 117 -0.98 -16.58 0.57
CA TYR A 117 -2.38 -16.97 0.50
C TYR A 117 -2.98 -16.98 -0.89
N GLY A 118 -2.24 -16.60 -1.94
CA GLY A 118 -2.69 -16.41 -3.32
C GLY A 118 -3.68 -17.47 -3.84
N GLY A 119 -4.96 -17.32 -3.49
CA GLY A 119 -6.06 -18.22 -3.84
C GLY A 119 -6.90 -18.78 -2.68
N LYS A 120 -6.37 -18.96 -1.46
CA LYS A 120 -7.12 -19.61 -0.35
C LYS A 120 -8.04 -18.67 0.43
N LYS A 121 -7.70 -17.39 0.57
CA LYS A 121 -8.45 -16.41 1.39
C LYS A 121 -8.59 -15.08 0.65
N LEU A 122 -9.30 -15.09 -0.47
CA LEU A 122 -9.49 -13.90 -1.32
C LEU A 122 -10.32 -12.82 -0.63
N GLU A 123 -11.37 -13.19 0.10
CA GLU A 123 -12.22 -12.23 0.82
C GLU A 123 -11.41 -11.41 1.83
N ARG A 124 -10.58 -12.08 2.65
CA ARG A 124 -9.68 -11.38 3.58
C ARG A 124 -8.68 -10.46 2.87
N ALA A 125 -8.21 -10.86 1.69
CA ALA A 125 -7.35 -9.99 0.88
C ALA A 125 -8.10 -8.72 0.45
N ARG A 126 -9.34 -8.87 -0.04
CA ARG A 126 -10.20 -7.75 -0.46
C ARG A 126 -10.46 -6.78 0.68
N ASP A 127 -10.85 -7.29 1.85
CA ASP A 127 -11.08 -6.46 3.04
C ASP A 127 -9.84 -5.64 3.39
N LEU A 128 -8.66 -6.26 3.29
CA LEU A 128 -7.40 -5.61 3.56
C LEU A 128 -7.08 -4.51 2.53
N PHE A 129 -7.32 -4.77 1.25
CA PHE A 129 -7.18 -3.76 0.19
C PHE A 129 -8.17 -2.61 0.39
N GLU A 130 -9.44 -2.86 0.76
CA GLU A 130 -10.40 -1.80 1.03
C GLU A 130 -9.96 -0.92 2.21
N GLN A 131 -9.45 -1.50 3.30
CA GLN A 131 -8.89 -0.74 4.42
C GLN A 131 -7.69 0.13 4.01
N CYS A 132 -6.83 -0.37 3.11
CA CYS A 132 -5.73 0.41 2.54
C CYS A 132 -6.26 1.61 1.77
N LEU A 133 -7.27 1.37 0.93
CA LEU A 133 -7.80 2.35 -0.01
C LEU A 133 -8.61 3.44 0.68
N GLU A 134 -9.33 3.13 1.76
CA GLU A 134 -10.10 4.11 2.54
C GLU A 134 -9.22 5.24 3.10
N ASN A 135 -7.99 4.91 3.50
CA ASN A 135 -7.08 5.87 4.10
C ASN A 135 -6.08 6.47 3.10
N CYS A 136 -6.10 6.08 1.83
CA CYS A 136 -5.00 6.38 0.90
C CYS A 136 -5.07 7.78 0.27
N PRO A 137 -3.99 8.58 0.33
CA PRO A 137 -3.86 9.79 -0.47
C PRO A 137 -3.60 9.44 -1.96
N SER A 138 -4.16 10.23 -2.86
CA SER A 138 -4.16 9.98 -4.32
C SER A 138 -2.78 9.73 -4.95
N LYS A 139 -1.69 10.24 -4.34
CA LYS A 139 -0.29 10.05 -4.78
C LYS A 139 0.20 8.61 -4.77
N PHE A 140 -0.29 7.79 -3.84
CA PHE A 140 0.16 6.40 -3.68
C PHE A 140 -0.91 5.39 -4.09
N ALA A 141 -2.12 5.88 -4.39
CA ALA A 141 -3.26 5.08 -4.80
C ALA A 141 -2.94 4.25 -6.05
N MET A 142 -2.25 4.81 -7.05
CA MET A 142 -1.96 4.11 -8.32
C MET A 142 -1.30 2.74 -8.09
N LYS A 143 -0.25 2.66 -7.27
CA LYS A 143 0.49 1.41 -7.05
C LYS A 143 -0.37 0.36 -6.33
N LEU A 144 -1.17 0.79 -5.35
CA LEU A 144 -2.05 -0.09 -4.58
C LEU A 144 -3.19 -0.64 -5.44
N TYR A 145 -3.84 0.21 -6.25
CA TYR A 145 -4.87 -0.22 -7.19
C TYR A 145 -4.35 -1.19 -8.23
N LEU A 146 -3.15 -0.96 -8.78
CA LEU A 146 -2.52 -1.89 -9.73
C LEU A 146 -2.21 -3.25 -9.09
N LEU A 147 -1.77 -3.25 -7.82
CA LEU A 147 -1.53 -4.50 -7.09
C LEU A 147 -2.85 -5.25 -6.85
N TYR A 148 -3.90 -4.53 -6.45
CA TYR A 148 -5.22 -5.11 -6.21
C TYR A 148 -5.83 -5.69 -7.50
N ALA A 149 -5.71 -4.96 -8.61
CA ALA A 149 -6.21 -5.44 -9.89
C ALA A 149 -5.45 -6.67 -10.41
N LYS A 150 -4.12 -6.73 -10.23
CA LYS A 150 -3.33 -7.93 -10.56
C LYS A 150 -3.77 -9.17 -9.77
N LEU A 151 -4.13 -9.00 -8.50
CA LEU A 151 -4.66 -10.07 -7.67
C LEU A 151 -5.99 -10.58 -8.24
N GLU A 152 -6.93 -9.68 -8.51
CA GLU A 152 -8.24 -10.05 -9.06
C GLU A 152 -8.15 -10.62 -10.48
N GLU A 153 -7.16 -10.23 -11.28
CA GLU A 153 -6.89 -10.86 -12.57
C GLU A 153 -6.42 -12.31 -12.43
N GLN A 154 -5.61 -12.62 -11.41
CA GLN A 154 -5.05 -13.96 -11.21
C GLN A 154 -6.03 -14.94 -10.55
N TYR A 155 -6.82 -14.46 -9.60
CA TYR A 155 -7.64 -15.31 -8.73
C TYR A 155 -9.11 -14.93 -8.69
N GLY A 156 -9.46 -13.76 -9.23
CA GLY A 156 -10.78 -13.16 -9.10
C GLY A 156 -11.64 -13.31 -10.35
N LEU A 157 -12.75 -12.58 -10.32
CA LEU A 157 -13.67 -12.48 -11.44
C LEU A 157 -13.28 -11.28 -12.31
N PRO A 158 -13.23 -11.43 -13.64
CA PRO A 158 -12.94 -10.34 -14.56
C PRO A 158 -13.77 -9.07 -14.35
N ARG A 159 -15.03 -9.22 -13.93
CA ARG A 159 -15.95 -8.12 -13.63
C ARG A 159 -15.52 -7.28 -12.42
N HIS A 160 -14.95 -7.93 -11.39
CA HIS A 160 -14.45 -7.21 -10.22
C HIS A 160 -13.17 -6.44 -10.54
N ALA A 161 -12.24 -7.05 -11.31
CA ALA A 161 -11.05 -6.36 -11.79
C ALA A 161 -11.42 -5.07 -12.56
N MET A 162 -12.42 -5.13 -13.43
CA MET A 162 -12.93 -3.97 -14.17
C MET A 162 -13.44 -2.85 -13.25
N ASN A 163 -14.22 -3.21 -12.23
CA ASN A 163 -14.73 -2.24 -11.27
C ASN A 163 -13.61 -1.57 -10.46
N ILE A 164 -12.57 -2.33 -10.11
CA ILE A 164 -11.40 -1.81 -9.41
C ILE A 164 -10.63 -0.83 -10.29
N TYR A 165 -10.46 -1.14 -11.57
CA TYR A 165 -9.82 -0.20 -12.50
C TYR A 165 -10.65 1.09 -12.69
N ASN A 166 -11.97 1.01 -12.81
CA ASN A 166 -12.85 2.19 -12.83
C ASN A 166 -12.76 3.01 -11.54
N ARG A 167 -12.66 2.37 -10.38
CA ARG A 167 -12.44 3.09 -9.10
C ARG A 167 -11.06 3.72 -9.05
N ALA A 168 -10.05 3.05 -9.60
CA ALA A 168 -8.70 3.56 -9.67
C ALA A 168 -8.62 4.84 -10.53
N THR A 169 -9.32 4.91 -11.66
CA THR A 169 -9.30 6.12 -12.51
C THR A 169 -9.89 7.35 -11.80
N ALA A 170 -10.85 7.17 -10.90
CA ALA A 170 -11.42 8.26 -10.10
C ALA A 170 -10.53 8.69 -8.92
N ALA A 171 -9.76 7.77 -8.34
CA ALA A 171 -8.97 8.01 -7.13
C ALA A 171 -7.55 8.56 -7.38
N VAL A 172 -7.03 8.40 -8.60
CA VAL A 172 -5.66 8.72 -9.00
C VAL A 172 -5.50 10.21 -9.34
N GLU A 173 -4.31 10.77 -9.10
CA GLU A 173 -4.00 12.16 -9.45
C GLU A 173 -4.05 12.41 -10.97
N ARG A 174 -4.40 13.65 -11.37
CA ARG A 174 -4.58 14.04 -12.79
C ARG A 174 -3.38 13.73 -13.69
N HIS A 175 -2.15 13.79 -13.15
CA HIS A 175 -0.94 13.47 -13.90
C HIS A 175 -0.82 11.96 -14.21
N GLU A 176 -1.22 11.10 -13.28
CA GLU A 176 -1.12 9.64 -13.41
C GLU A 176 -2.36 9.02 -14.07
N MET A 177 -3.45 9.78 -14.13
CA MET A 177 -4.73 9.34 -14.68
C MET A 177 -4.61 8.81 -16.11
N TYR A 178 -3.91 9.50 -17.01
CA TYR A 178 -3.65 9.03 -18.37
C TYR A 178 -2.95 7.67 -18.41
N SER A 179 -1.94 7.47 -17.55
CA SER A 179 -1.22 6.20 -17.46
C SER A 179 -2.16 5.08 -16.98
N MET A 180 -3.01 5.36 -15.99
CA MET A 180 -4.00 4.41 -15.48
C MET A 180 -5.00 4.00 -16.57
N PHE A 181 -5.55 4.95 -17.32
CA PHE A 181 -6.47 4.65 -18.42
C PHE A 181 -5.81 3.81 -19.52
N ASN A 182 -4.56 4.09 -19.87
CA ASN A 182 -3.83 3.28 -20.86
C ASN A 182 -3.64 1.83 -20.39
N ILE A 183 -3.27 1.63 -19.11
CA ILE A 183 -3.19 0.29 -18.51
C ILE A 183 -4.56 -0.39 -18.52
N TYR A 184 -5.60 0.31 -18.09
CA TYR A 184 -6.95 -0.21 -18.03
C TYR A 184 -7.46 -0.67 -19.40
N ILE A 185 -7.25 0.14 -20.43
CA ILE A 185 -7.64 -0.20 -21.81
C ILE A 185 -6.88 -1.42 -22.32
N LYS A 186 -5.56 -1.49 -22.08
CA LYS A 186 -4.76 -2.66 -22.47
C LYS A 186 -5.30 -3.93 -21.81
N LYS A 187 -5.65 -3.85 -20.53
CA LYS A 187 -6.22 -4.97 -19.76
C LYS A 187 -7.62 -5.36 -20.22
N ALA A 188 -8.50 -4.38 -20.42
CA ALA A 188 -9.83 -4.62 -20.95
C ALA A 188 -9.80 -5.29 -22.33
N LYS A 189 -8.90 -4.84 -23.23
CA LYS A 189 -8.68 -5.46 -24.54
C LYS A 189 -8.25 -6.93 -24.43
N SER A 190 -7.36 -7.26 -23.49
CA SER A 190 -6.92 -8.64 -23.28
C SER A 190 -8.01 -9.55 -22.68
N MET A 191 -8.88 -9.04 -21.81
CA MET A 191 -9.85 -9.86 -21.08
C MET A 191 -11.18 -10.04 -21.82
N TYR A 192 -11.68 -8.99 -22.46
CA TYR A 192 -13.03 -8.93 -23.03
C TYR A 192 -13.05 -8.62 -24.54
N GLY A 193 -11.88 -8.41 -25.14
CA GLY A 193 -11.76 -8.00 -26.54
C GLY A 193 -12.03 -6.51 -26.77
N LEU A 194 -11.98 -6.09 -28.03
CA LEU A 194 -12.04 -4.67 -28.40
C LEU A 194 -13.43 -4.03 -28.16
N THR A 195 -14.51 -4.81 -28.21
CA THR A 195 -15.89 -4.30 -28.10
C THR A 195 -16.18 -3.65 -26.76
N HIS A 196 -15.65 -4.23 -25.67
CA HIS A 196 -15.82 -3.70 -24.31
C HIS A 196 -14.88 -2.52 -23.99
N SER A 197 -13.94 -2.19 -24.86
CA SER A 197 -13.03 -1.05 -24.63
C SER A 197 -13.66 0.31 -24.97
N ARG A 198 -14.76 0.34 -25.73
CA ARG A 198 -15.47 1.57 -26.14
C ARG A 198 -15.94 2.45 -24.98
N PRO A 199 -16.76 1.95 -24.02
CA PRO A 199 -17.23 2.79 -22.92
C PRO A 199 -16.10 3.32 -22.03
N ILE A 200 -14.95 2.63 -22.03
CA ILE A 200 -13.76 3.07 -21.29
C ILE A 200 -13.14 4.30 -21.96
N TYR A 201 -13.05 4.31 -23.30
CA TYR A 201 -12.54 5.46 -24.04
C TYR A 201 -13.47 6.67 -23.92
N GLU A 202 -14.78 6.47 -24.02
CA GLU A 202 -15.77 7.55 -23.82
C GLU A 202 -15.62 8.15 -22.41
N HIS A 203 -15.56 7.31 -21.38
CA HIS A 203 -15.34 7.77 -20.01
C HIS A 203 -13.98 8.47 -19.81
N ALA A 204 -12.93 8.02 -20.49
CA ALA A 204 -11.64 8.67 -20.46
C ALA A 204 -11.72 10.09 -21.06
N ILE A 205 -12.38 10.26 -22.20
CA ILE A 205 -12.49 11.56 -22.87
C ILE A 205 -13.25 12.58 -22.01
N GLU A 206 -14.25 12.14 -21.25
CA GLU A 206 -15.03 13.01 -20.34
C GLU A 206 -14.22 13.48 -19.12
N VAL A 207 -13.35 12.64 -18.58
CA VAL A 207 -12.66 12.89 -17.30
C VAL A 207 -11.29 13.54 -17.48
N LEU A 208 -10.60 13.29 -18.60
CA LEU A 208 -9.24 13.77 -18.80
C LEU A 208 -9.17 15.26 -19.20
N PRO A 209 -8.08 15.96 -18.82
CA PRO A 209 -7.77 17.29 -19.35
C PRO A 209 -7.58 17.28 -20.87
N GLU A 210 -7.87 18.42 -21.51
CA GLU A 210 -7.99 18.57 -22.98
C GLU A 210 -6.75 18.11 -23.79
N ASP A 211 -5.54 18.27 -23.24
CA ASP A 211 -4.31 17.80 -23.90
C ASP A 211 -4.22 16.26 -23.93
N GLN A 212 -4.63 15.60 -22.85
CA GLN A 212 -4.57 14.15 -22.74
C GLN A 212 -5.80 13.49 -23.38
N SER A 213 -6.96 14.15 -23.37
CA SER A 213 -8.17 13.66 -24.04
C SER A 213 -7.99 13.61 -25.56
N ARG A 214 -7.26 14.55 -26.16
CA ARG A 214 -6.90 14.52 -27.59
C ARG A 214 -6.06 13.29 -27.93
N ALA A 215 -5.04 12.99 -27.14
CA ALA A 215 -4.20 11.79 -27.34
C ALA A 215 -5.03 10.50 -27.23
N MET A 216 -5.93 10.43 -26.24
CA MET A 216 -6.86 9.30 -26.06
C MET A 216 -7.86 9.17 -27.23
N SER A 217 -8.35 10.28 -27.78
CA SER A 217 -9.30 10.30 -28.90
C SER A 217 -8.65 9.78 -30.19
N ILE A 218 -7.37 10.10 -30.42
CA ILE A 218 -6.60 9.54 -31.54
C ILE A 218 -6.45 8.02 -31.39
N GLU A 219 -6.08 7.53 -30.19
CA GLU A 219 -6.00 6.07 -29.94
C GLU A 219 -7.37 5.38 -30.10
N PHE A 220 -8.46 6.05 -29.71
CA PHE A 220 -9.82 5.56 -29.87
C PHE A 220 -10.21 5.45 -31.36
N ALA A 221 -9.90 6.47 -32.16
CA ALA A 221 -10.17 6.47 -33.60
C ALA A 221 -9.36 5.40 -34.34
N GLU A 222 -8.10 5.17 -33.97
CA GLU A 222 -7.29 4.07 -34.52
C GLU A 222 -7.88 2.69 -34.21
N MET A 223 -8.44 2.53 -33.01
CA MET A 223 -9.08 1.30 -32.57
C MET A 223 -10.37 1.03 -33.35
N GLU A 224 -11.24 2.02 -33.53
CA GLU A 224 -12.46 1.89 -34.35
C GLU A 224 -12.13 1.65 -35.84
N ARG A 225 -11.05 2.25 -36.36
CA ARG A 225 -10.55 1.95 -37.70
C ARG A 225 -10.15 0.49 -37.86
N LYS A 226 -9.52 -0.12 -36.84
CA LYS A 226 -9.17 -1.56 -36.84
C LYS A 226 -10.40 -2.46 -36.76
N LEU A 227 -11.50 -1.99 -36.17
CA LEU A 227 -12.79 -2.69 -36.13
C LEU A 227 -13.59 -2.56 -37.44
N GLY A 228 -13.20 -1.66 -38.35
CA GLY A 228 -13.86 -1.44 -39.64
C GLY A 228 -14.96 -0.37 -39.62
N GLU A 229 -15.20 0.29 -38.48
CA GLU A 229 -16.23 1.32 -38.30
C GLU A 229 -15.69 2.72 -38.69
N ILE A 230 -15.53 2.96 -40.00
CA ILE A 230 -14.89 4.16 -40.54
C ILE A 230 -15.69 5.44 -40.25
N ASP A 231 -17.03 5.36 -40.27
CA ASP A 231 -17.89 6.52 -40.08
C ASP A 231 -17.82 7.06 -38.64
N ARG A 232 -17.64 6.17 -37.66
CA ARG A 232 -17.45 6.55 -36.26
C ARG A 232 -16.06 7.11 -36.01
N ALA A 233 -15.03 6.50 -36.61
CA ALA A 233 -13.67 7.04 -36.56
C ALA A 233 -13.62 8.48 -37.09
N ARG A 234 -14.35 8.78 -38.18
CA ARG A 234 -14.47 10.15 -38.71
C ARG A 234 -15.18 11.10 -37.75
N ALA A 235 -16.26 10.65 -37.09
CA ALA A 235 -16.94 11.46 -36.08
C ALA A 235 -16.02 11.81 -34.91
N ILE A 236 -15.15 10.89 -34.48
CA ILE A 236 -14.17 11.14 -33.41
C ILE A 236 -13.07 12.11 -33.87
N TYR A 237 -12.60 12.04 -35.12
CA TYR A 237 -11.62 13.00 -35.65
C TYR A 237 -12.17 14.42 -35.89
N ALA A 238 -13.50 14.55 -36.02
CA ALA A 238 -14.16 15.84 -36.22
C ALA A 238 -14.40 16.59 -34.89
N HIS A 239 -14.32 15.89 -33.76
CA HIS A 239 -14.39 16.43 -32.40
C HIS A 239 -12.99 16.71 -31.86
#